data_AF-A0A3Q4GXP1-F1
#
_entry.id   AF-A0A3Q4GXP1-F1
#
_cell.length_a   1.000
_cell.length_b   1.000
_cell.length_c   1.000
_cell.angle_alpha   90.00
_cell.angle_beta   90.00
_cell.angle_gamma   90.00
#
_symmetry.space_group_name_H-M   'P 1'
#
loop_
_entity.id
_entity.type
_entity.pdbx_description
1 polymer ?
#
loop_
_entity_poly.entity_id
_entity_poly.type
_entity_poly.pdbx_seq_one_letter_code
_entity_poly.pdbx_strand_id
1 'polypeptide(L)'
;MVLTGKRSEKGPACWKRRVKSEYMRLRQLKRFRRADEVKSMFNSNRQKIMERTDILNQEWKTRRIQPVHIMTSVSSLRGTRECTVESGFSEFPRQVIPLKTLNAVASVPVMYSWSPLQQNFMVEDETVLHNIPYMGDEILDQDGTFIEELIKNYDGKVHGDRECGFINDEIFVELVNALAQYSDNEEDEEEEEQDFKVDKMDMCDGKEHPEDPRKDGLFPSDKIFEAISSMFPDKGSPEELKEKSVGLFVCESLRPSPPCSPTRAPPRSSKRSQWQSLHSFHTLFCRRCFKYDCFLHPFHATPNTYKRKNLENLVDKTPCGVDCYMDVVQASRCFSFELKQKSYKIY
;
A
#
# COMPACT_ATOMS: atom_id res chain seq x y z
N MET A 1 -35.59 28.97 30.51
CA MET A 1 -34.82 28.68 29.28
C MET A 1 -33.35 28.86 29.60
N VAL A 2 -32.69 27.75 29.94
CA VAL A 2 -31.26 27.71 30.25
C VAL A 2 -30.57 27.06 29.05
N LEU A 3 -29.59 27.78 28.51
CA LEU A 3 -28.74 27.39 27.39
C LEU A 3 -27.93 26.15 27.78
N THR A 4 -28.25 25.00 27.19
CA THR A 4 -27.39 23.81 27.21
C THR A 4 -26.34 23.96 26.12
N GLY A 5 -25.10 24.25 26.51
CA GLY A 5 -23.95 24.21 25.63
C GLY A 5 -22.74 23.70 26.38
N LYS A 6 -22.27 22.51 25.99
CA LYS A 6 -20.86 22.09 25.82
C LYS A 6 -20.78 20.55 25.77
N ARG A 7 -20.85 20.00 24.55
CA ARG A 7 -20.04 18.81 24.20
C ARG A 7 -18.77 19.37 23.59
N SER A 8 -17.62 19.18 24.24
CA SER A 8 -16.33 19.59 23.70
C SER A 8 -15.80 18.52 22.74
N GLU A 9 -16.43 18.39 21.56
CA GLU A 9 -15.77 17.69 20.46
C GLU A 9 -14.59 18.56 20.00
N LYS A 10 -13.36 18.15 20.33
CA LYS A 10 -12.14 18.81 19.84
C LYS A 10 -12.21 18.89 18.31
N GLY A 11 -12.31 20.12 17.79
CA GLY A 11 -12.62 20.35 16.38
C GLY A 11 -11.55 19.80 15.41
N PRO A 12 -11.88 19.67 14.11
CA PRO A 12 -11.01 19.08 13.08
C PRO A 12 -9.61 19.69 12.99
N ALA A 13 -9.47 20.99 13.29
CA ALA A 13 -8.19 21.70 13.28
C ALA A 13 -7.25 21.29 14.43
N CYS A 14 -7.79 20.87 15.58
CA CYS A 14 -6.99 20.41 16.72
C CYS A 14 -6.27 19.09 16.36
N TRP A 15 -7.02 18.15 15.77
CA TRP A 15 -6.49 16.88 15.30
C TRP A 15 -5.43 17.03 14.22
N LYS A 16 -5.62 17.92 13.23
CA LYS A 16 -4.59 18.25 12.23
C LYS A 16 -3.27 18.72 12.86
N ARG A 17 -3.33 19.59 13.87
CA ARG A 17 -2.12 20.07 14.58
C ARG A 17 -1.44 18.94 15.36
N ARG A 18 -2.21 18.07 16.01
CA ARG A 18 -1.69 16.90 16.74
C ARG A 18 -0.99 15.91 15.81
N VAL A 19 -1.63 15.56 14.68
CA VAL A 19 -1.04 14.71 13.63
C VAL A 19 0.29 15.29 13.15
N LYS A 20 0.34 16.60 12.87
CA LYS A 20 1.56 17.28 12.43
C LYS A 20 2.68 17.24 13.48
N SER A 21 2.34 17.49 14.75
CA SER A 21 3.31 17.48 15.85
C SER A 21 3.91 16.08 16.05
N GLU A 22 3.06 15.05 16.16
CA GLU A 22 3.51 13.67 16.35
C GLU A 22 4.31 13.16 15.15
N TYR A 23 3.87 13.47 13.92
CA TYR A 23 4.62 13.14 12.72
C TYR A 23 6.03 13.74 12.74
N MET A 24 6.17 15.03 13.11
CA MET A 24 7.48 15.69 13.19
C MET A 24 8.36 15.08 14.29
N ARG A 25 7.79 14.76 15.45
CA ARG A 25 8.48 14.10 16.57
C ARG A 25 9.02 12.72 16.16
N LEU A 26 8.17 11.86 15.60
CA LEU A 26 8.54 10.52 15.14
C LEU A 26 9.59 10.56 14.03
N ARG A 27 9.45 11.50 13.08
CA ARG A 27 10.41 11.69 12.00
C ARG A 27 11.79 12.09 12.51
N GLN A 28 11.86 13.02 13.47
CA GLN A 28 13.14 13.41 14.08
C GLN A 28 13.75 12.25 14.87
N LEU A 29 12.97 11.57 15.70
CA LEU A 29 13.44 10.43 16.49
C LEU A 29 14.02 9.32 15.61
N LYS A 30 13.31 8.93 14.54
CA LYS A 30 13.80 7.94 13.57
C LYS A 30 15.04 8.42 12.82
N ARG A 31 15.10 9.71 12.43
CA ARG A 31 16.27 10.27 11.77
C ARG A 31 17.52 10.15 12.65
N PHE A 32 17.41 10.43 13.95
CA PHE A 32 18.52 10.27 14.88
C PHE A 32 18.89 8.80 15.09
N ARG A 33 17.92 7.92 15.33
CA ARG A 33 18.18 6.47 15.50
C ARG A 33 18.84 5.83 14.28
N ARG A 34 18.40 6.20 13.07
CA ARG A 34 18.94 5.66 11.80
C ARG A 34 20.24 6.30 11.36
N ALA A 35 20.70 7.40 11.96
CA ALA A 35 21.86 8.13 11.46
C ALA A 35 23.13 7.28 11.44
N ASP A 36 23.38 6.53 12.52
CA ASP A 36 24.57 5.68 12.64
C ASP A 36 24.47 4.44 11.76
N GLU A 37 23.29 3.83 11.67
CA GLU A 37 23.01 2.71 10.76
C GLU A 37 23.24 3.11 9.31
N VAL A 38 22.68 4.25 8.89
CA VAL A 38 22.83 4.80 7.54
C VAL A 38 24.30 5.12 7.26
N LYS A 39 25.04 5.70 8.21
CA LYS A 39 26.47 5.97 8.06
C LYS A 39 27.27 4.67 7.87
N SER A 40 26.96 3.63 8.64
CA SER A 40 27.56 2.30 8.47
C SER A 40 27.25 1.71 7.09
N MET A 41 25.99 1.79 6.65
CA MET A 41 25.56 1.33 5.33
C MET A 41 26.23 2.10 4.19
N PHE A 42 26.42 3.41 4.32
CA PHE A 42 27.17 4.21 3.34
C PHE A 42 28.62 3.76 3.24
N ASN A 43 29.29 3.47 4.35
CA ASN A 43 30.66 2.97 4.35
C ASN A 43 30.77 1.60 3.66
N SER A 44 29.84 0.68 3.97
CA SER A 44 29.77 -0.62 3.29
C SER A 44 29.50 -0.46 1.79
N ASN A 45 28.57 0.43 1.41
CA ASN A 45 28.28 0.71 0.01
C ASN A 45 29.50 1.34 -0.70
N ARG A 46 30.27 2.19 -0.02
CA ARG A 46 31.50 2.77 -0.57
C ARG A 46 32.53 1.71 -0.93
N GLN A 47 32.69 0.66 -0.11
CA GLN A 47 33.55 -0.47 -0.43
C GLN A 47 33.09 -1.18 -1.71
N LYS A 48 31.79 -1.46 -1.84
CA LYS A 48 31.22 -2.05 -3.07
C LYS A 48 31.42 -1.17 -4.30
N ILE A 49 31.30 0.15 -4.15
CA ILE A 49 31.58 1.09 -5.23
C ILE A 49 33.05 0.96 -5.65
N MET A 50 33.97 1.01 -4.69
CA MET A 50 35.41 0.91 -4.98
C MET A 50 35.75 -0.38 -5.73
N GLU A 51 35.30 -1.53 -5.22
CA GLU A 51 35.51 -2.83 -5.87
C GLU A 51 34.99 -2.86 -7.31
N ARG A 52 33.76 -2.41 -7.53
CA ARG A 52 33.14 -2.39 -8.88
C ARG A 52 33.86 -1.41 -9.81
N THR A 53 34.19 -0.22 -9.32
CA THR A 53 34.93 0.77 -10.12
C THR A 53 36.32 0.30 -10.46
N ASP A 54 36.98 -0.46 -9.56
CA ASP A 54 38.29 -1.02 -9.83
C ASP A 54 38.23 -2.07 -10.93
N ILE A 55 37.23 -2.96 -10.93
CA ILE A 55 37.01 -3.92 -12.03
C ILE A 55 36.84 -3.19 -13.36
N LEU A 56 35.94 -2.19 -13.41
CA LEU A 56 35.71 -1.40 -14.62
C LEU A 56 36.97 -0.63 -15.08
N ASN A 57 37.76 -0.12 -14.13
CA ASN A 57 39.01 0.58 -14.41
C ASN A 57 40.09 -0.36 -14.95
N GLN A 58 40.19 -1.59 -14.43
CA GLN A 58 41.10 -2.60 -14.97
C GLN A 58 40.70 -3.01 -16.39
N GLU A 59 39.40 -3.24 -16.63
CA GLU A 59 38.89 -3.49 -17.99
C GLU A 59 39.22 -2.32 -18.93
N TRP A 60 39.01 -1.08 -18.49
CA TRP A 60 39.32 0.10 -19.28
C TRP A 60 40.82 0.21 -19.61
N LYS A 61 41.71 -0.07 -18.66
CA LYS A 61 43.18 -0.05 -18.87
C LYS A 61 43.67 -1.03 -19.94
N THR A 62 42.96 -2.13 -20.15
CA THR A 62 43.31 -3.09 -21.22
C THR A 62 42.91 -2.60 -22.61
N ARG A 63 42.02 -1.61 -22.70
CA ARG A 63 41.55 -1.07 -23.98
C ARG A 63 42.52 0.01 -24.48
N ARG A 64 42.92 -0.10 -25.74
CA ARG A 64 43.66 0.94 -26.45
C ARG A 64 42.71 1.68 -27.39
N ILE A 65 42.02 2.68 -26.86
CA ILE A 65 41.09 3.52 -27.63
C ILE A 65 41.87 4.74 -28.14
N GLN A 66 41.82 4.99 -29.45
CA GLN A 66 42.43 6.19 -30.00
C GLN A 66 41.64 7.43 -29.53
N PRO A 67 42.32 8.45 -28.96
CA PRO A 67 41.65 9.69 -28.58
C PRO A 67 41.17 10.43 -29.82
N VAL A 68 40.18 11.29 -29.64
CA VAL A 68 39.63 12.11 -30.71
C VAL A 68 40.69 13.09 -31.21
N HIS A 69 40.84 13.16 -32.53
CA HIS A 69 41.73 14.11 -33.18
C HIS A 69 40.91 15.32 -33.66
N ILE A 70 41.52 16.51 -33.62
CA ILE A 70 40.89 17.74 -34.09
C ILE A 70 40.65 17.61 -35.60
N MET A 71 39.45 18.00 -36.03
CA MET A 71 39.09 18.05 -37.43
C MET A 71 39.70 19.30 -38.06
N THR A 72 40.90 19.18 -38.61
CA THR A 72 41.55 20.23 -39.41
C THR A 72 41.22 20.00 -40.88
N SER A 73 40.61 20.98 -41.54
CA SER A 73 40.37 20.90 -42.98
C SER A 73 41.71 20.95 -43.72
N VAL A 74 41.96 19.98 -44.60
CA VAL A 74 42.95 20.14 -45.66
C VAL A 74 42.33 21.13 -46.63
N SER A 75 42.73 22.41 -46.54
CA SER A 75 42.28 23.51 -47.41
C SER A 75 40.75 23.58 -47.53
N SER A 76 40.08 24.27 -46.60
CA SER A 76 38.61 24.47 -46.58
C SER A 76 38.05 24.65 -48.01
N LEU A 77 37.44 23.58 -48.53
CA LEU A 77 36.78 23.60 -49.83
C LEU A 77 35.76 24.73 -49.79
N ARG A 78 35.79 25.64 -50.79
CA ARG A 78 34.88 26.79 -50.83
C ARG A 78 33.44 26.30 -50.69
N GLY A 79 32.78 26.67 -49.59
CA GLY A 79 31.39 26.30 -49.30
C GLY A 79 31.14 25.45 -48.05
N THR A 80 32.17 25.02 -47.32
CA THR A 80 31.97 24.38 -46.01
C THR A 80 31.52 25.42 -44.98
N ARG A 81 30.38 25.16 -44.31
CA ARG A 81 29.94 25.96 -43.16
C ARG A 81 30.97 25.84 -42.04
N GLU A 82 31.14 26.90 -41.26
CA GLU A 82 32.05 26.96 -40.12
C GLU A 82 31.25 27.21 -38.83
N CYS A 83 31.74 26.69 -37.71
CA CYS A 83 31.26 27.10 -36.39
C CYS A 83 32.34 27.88 -35.66
N THR A 84 31.89 28.85 -34.88
CA THR A 84 32.73 29.75 -34.10
C THR A 84 32.40 29.57 -32.63
N VAL A 85 33.45 29.46 -31.81
CA VAL A 85 33.34 29.45 -30.35
C VAL A 85 34.09 30.66 -29.81
N GLU A 86 33.38 31.50 -29.07
CA GLU A 86 33.93 32.67 -28.38
C GLU A 86 34.13 32.34 -26.90
N SER A 87 35.23 32.82 -26.35
CA SER A 87 35.54 32.66 -24.92
C SER A 87 35.13 33.92 -24.18
N GLY A 88 34.54 33.76 -22.99
CA GLY A 88 34.34 34.88 -22.06
C GLY A 88 35.65 35.40 -21.44
N PHE A 89 36.76 34.66 -21.60
CA PHE A 89 38.09 35.09 -21.18
C PHE A 89 38.79 35.82 -22.33
N SER A 90 39.21 37.06 -22.09
CA SER A 90 39.83 37.95 -23.09
C SER A 90 41.15 37.44 -23.67
N GLU A 91 41.84 36.55 -22.96
CA GLU A 91 43.14 35.98 -23.37
C GLU A 91 42.99 34.82 -24.35
N PHE A 92 41.80 34.23 -24.48
CA PHE A 92 41.57 33.12 -25.38
C PHE A 92 41.05 33.62 -26.73
N PRO A 93 41.78 33.39 -27.83
CA PRO A 93 41.32 33.80 -29.14
C PRO A 93 40.07 33.02 -29.53
N ARG A 94 39.21 33.67 -30.31
CA ARG A 94 38.07 33.03 -30.97
C ARG A 94 38.54 31.83 -31.79
N GLN A 95 37.88 30.69 -31.62
CA GLN A 95 38.17 29.46 -32.35
C GLN A 95 37.16 29.25 -33.47
N VAL A 96 37.64 28.87 -34.65
CA VAL A 96 36.82 28.60 -35.83
C VAL A 96 37.18 27.24 -36.39
N ILE A 97 36.19 26.35 -36.55
CA ILE A 97 36.36 25.01 -37.10
C ILE A 97 35.29 24.70 -38.15
N PRO A 98 35.55 23.82 -39.12
CA PRO A 98 34.54 23.43 -40.11
C PRO A 98 33.37 22.66 -39.46
N LEU A 99 32.14 22.96 -39.87
CA LEU A 99 30.92 22.32 -39.39
C LEU A 99 30.59 21.09 -40.24
N LYS A 100 30.78 19.90 -39.66
CA LYS A 100 30.42 18.64 -40.33
C LYS A 100 28.90 18.46 -40.31
N THR A 101 28.29 18.54 -41.48
CA THR A 101 26.87 18.22 -41.64
C THR A 101 26.69 16.70 -41.51
N LEU A 102 25.86 16.26 -40.57
CA LEU A 102 25.41 14.88 -40.46
C LEU A 102 24.36 14.62 -41.56
N ASN A 103 24.44 13.47 -42.20
CA ASN A 103 23.51 13.12 -43.27
C ASN A 103 22.08 13.02 -42.74
N ALA A 104 21.10 13.42 -43.56
CA ALA A 104 19.70 13.36 -43.18
C ALA A 104 19.27 11.90 -42.93
N VAL A 105 18.58 11.68 -41.82
CA VAL A 105 17.97 10.39 -41.44
C VAL A 105 16.46 10.60 -41.35
N ALA A 106 15.68 9.67 -41.90
CA ALA A 106 14.23 9.75 -41.86
C ALA A 106 13.71 9.59 -40.42
N SER A 107 12.88 10.53 -39.97
CA SER A 107 12.22 10.46 -38.66
C SER A 107 11.02 9.52 -38.70
N VAL A 108 10.83 8.77 -37.62
CA VAL A 108 9.61 7.95 -37.40
C VAL A 108 8.56 8.83 -36.70
N PRO A 109 7.26 8.62 -36.95
CA PRO A 109 6.19 9.29 -36.21
C PRO A 109 6.29 9.09 -34.70
N VAL A 110 5.82 10.07 -33.92
CA VAL A 110 5.80 10.00 -32.45
C VAL A 110 4.81 8.91 -32.00
N MET A 111 5.28 7.99 -31.17
CA MET A 111 4.46 6.94 -30.58
C MET A 111 4.94 6.68 -29.14
N TYR A 112 4.01 6.68 -28.19
CA TYR A 112 4.29 6.27 -26.82
C TYR A 112 4.26 4.75 -26.70
N SER A 113 5.02 4.24 -25.73
CA SER A 113 4.99 2.80 -25.42
C SER A 113 3.60 2.40 -24.92
N TRP A 114 3.08 1.31 -25.44
CA TRP A 114 1.81 0.72 -25.02
C TRP A 114 1.97 -0.80 -24.89
N SER A 115 1.25 -1.40 -23.96
CA SER A 115 1.29 -2.85 -23.72
C SER A 115 0.29 -3.56 -24.62
N PRO A 116 0.69 -4.61 -25.37
CA PRO A 116 -0.22 -5.34 -26.24
C PRO A 116 -1.25 -6.15 -25.44
N LEU A 117 -2.52 -6.09 -25.86
CA LEU A 117 -3.63 -6.80 -25.21
C LEU A 117 -4.34 -7.73 -26.20
N GLN A 118 -4.58 -8.97 -25.76
CA GLN A 118 -5.39 -9.96 -26.50
C GLN A 118 -6.87 -9.93 -26.06
N GLN A 119 -7.14 -9.39 -24.88
CA GLN A 119 -8.45 -9.19 -24.29
C GLN A 119 -8.41 -7.88 -23.50
N ASN A 120 -9.56 -7.23 -23.32
CA ASN A 120 -9.64 -6.02 -22.52
C ASN A 120 -9.15 -6.26 -21.07
N PHE A 121 -8.74 -5.19 -20.41
CA PHE A 121 -8.28 -5.20 -19.03
C PHE A 121 -9.12 -4.18 -18.24
N MET A 122 -9.80 -4.64 -17.20
CA MET A 122 -10.56 -3.78 -16.29
C MET A 122 -9.58 -3.07 -15.37
N VAL A 123 -9.71 -1.75 -15.24
CA VAL A 123 -8.87 -0.91 -14.38
C VAL A 123 -9.80 -0.12 -13.46
N GLU A 124 -9.41 0.03 -12.20
CA GLU A 124 -10.13 0.87 -11.23
C GLU A 124 -9.86 2.35 -11.49
N ASP A 125 -10.82 3.20 -11.12
CA ASP A 125 -10.70 4.64 -11.33
C ASP A 125 -9.57 5.22 -10.47
N GLU A 126 -8.69 6.00 -11.11
CA GLU A 126 -7.64 6.73 -10.41
C GLU A 126 -8.23 7.95 -9.68
N THR A 127 -8.14 7.98 -8.35
CA THR A 127 -8.71 9.05 -7.52
C THR A 127 -7.73 10.21 -7.25
N VAL A 128 -6.46 10.06 -7.63
CA VAL A 128 -5.39 11.02 -7.41
C VAL A 128 -4.56 11.15 -8.69
N LEU A 129 -4.26 12.39 -9.07
CA LEU A 129 -3.42 12.67 -10.22
C LEU A 129 -1.94 12.46 -9.87
N HIS A 130 -1.31 11.45 -10.46
CA HIS A 130 0.09 11.09 -10.16
C HIS A 130 1.12 11.98 -10.87
N ASN A 131 0.78 12.53 -12.04
CA ASN A 131 1.67 13.37 -12.85
C ASN A 131 0.89 14.49 -13.53
N ILE A 132 1.44 15.70 -13.54
CA ILE A 132 0.94 16.81 -14.35
C ILE A 132 1.65 16.75 -15.72
N PRO A 133 0.92 16.61 -16.83
CA PRO A 133 1.53 16.58 -18.16
C PRO A 133 2.29 17.87 -18.45
N TYR A 134 3.57 17.75 -18.83
CA TYR A 134 4.34 18.89 -19.32
C TYR A 134 3.97 19.18 -20.78
N MET A 135 3.44 20.38 -21.02
CA MET A 135 2.97 20.80 -22.35
C MET A 135 3.88 21.84 -23.02
N GLY A 136 5.02 22.18 -22.40
CA GLY A 136 5.89 23.26 -22.87
C GLY A 136 5.62 24.57 -22.14
N ASP A 137 6.68 25.28 -21.78
CA ASP A 137 6.61 26.53 -21.01
C ASP A 137 5.77 27.60 -21.74
N GLU A 138 5.88 27.66 -23.07
CA GLU A 138 5.15 28.61 -23.92
C GLU A 138 3.63 28.45 -23.87
N ILE A 139 3.14 27.23 -23.61
CA ILE A 139 1.71 26.89 -23.53
C ILE A 139 1.20 27.05 -22.08
N LEU A 140 2.03 26.72 -21.10
CA LEU A 140 1.70 26.86 -19.68
C LEU A 140 1.46 28.32 -19.28
N ASP A 141 2.18 29.26 -19.87
CA ASP A 141 2.02 30.71 -19.61
C ASP A 141 0.72 31.29 -20.21
N GLN A 142 0.09 30.62 -21.18
CA GLN A 142 -1.11 31.11 -21.86
C GLN A 142 -2.40 30.57 -21.24
N ASP A 143 -2.43 29.29 -20.84
CA ASP A 143 -3.64 28.59 -20.41
C ASP A 143 -3.50 27.95 -19.01
N GLY A 144 -3.18 28.77 -18.00
CA GLY A 144 -3.15 28.32 -16.60
C GLY A 144 -4.49 27.75 -16.09
N THR A 145 -5.60 28.14 -16.73
CA THR A 145 -6.96 27.65 -16.42
C THR A 145 -7.15 26.16 -16.72
N PHE A 146 -6.47 25.64 -17.75
CA PHE A 146 -6.54 24.21 -18.09
C PHE A 146 -5.97 23.34 -16.97
N ILE A 147 -4.85 23.75 -16.38
CA ILE A 147 -4.21 23.02 -15.29
C ILE A 147 -5.12 23.04 -14.05
N GLU A 148 -5.73 24.18 -13.74
CA GLU A 148 -6.69 24.29 -12.63
C GLU A 148 -7.91 23.39 -12.83
N GLU A 149 -8.46 23.32 -14.05
CA GLU A 149 -9.58 22.43 -14.38
C GLU A 149 -9.18 20.95 -14.29
N LEU A 150 -7.99 20.59 -14.80
CA LEU A 150 -7.47 19.24 -14.68
C LEU A 150 -7.34 18.81 -13.22
N ILE A 151 -6.77 19.67 -12.37
CA ILE A 151 -6.62 19.41 -10.94
C ILE A 151 -8.00 19.27 -10.26
N LYS A 152 -8.98 20.07 -10.68
CA LYS A 152 -10.35 20.00 -10.14
C LYS A 152 -11.06 18.68 -10.43
N ASN A 153 -10.78 18.03 -11.56
CA ASN A 153 -11.32 16.71 -11.88
C ASN A 153 -10.86 15.61 -10.92
N TYR A 154 -9.78 15.84 -10.19
CA TYR A 154 -9.23 14.94 -9.16
C TYR A 154 -9.44 15.50 -7.74
N ASP A 155 -10.45 16.34 -7.52
CA ASP A 155 -10.75 16.99 -6.23
C ASP A 155 -9.57 17.77 -5.62
N GLY A 156 -8.66 18.28 -6.47
CA GLY A 156 -7.44 18.95 -5.99
C GLY A 156 -6.34 18.01 -5.54
N LYS A 157 -6.49 16.68 -5.67
CA LYS A 157 -5.53 15.68 -5.20
C LYS A 157 -4.46 15.42 -6.26
N VAL A 158 -3.29 16.04 -6.07
CA VAL A 158 -2.10 15.80 -6.87
C VAL A 158 -1.01 15.15 -6.02
N HIS A 159 -0.35 14.12 -6.56
CA HIS A 159 0.76 13.48 -5.88
C HIS A 159 1.91 14.48 -5.64
N GLY A 160 2.30 14.65 -4.37
CA GLY A 160 3.39 15.54 -3.97
C GLY A 160 2.97 16.95 -3.56
N ASP A 161 1.71 17.34 -3.74
CA ASP A 161 1.19 18.60 -3.21
C ASP A 161 0.95 18.47 -1.69
N ARG A 162 1.93 18.88 -0.87
CA ARG A 162 1.86 18.70 0.59
C ARG A 162 2.55 19.81 1.39
N GLU A 163 1.89 20.22 2.49
CA GLU A 163 2.52 20.94 3.61
C GLU A 163 3.37 20.04 4.53
N CYS A 164 3.12 18.72 4.53
CA CYS A 164 3.83 17.73 5.33
C CYS A 164 4.60 16.73 4.45
N GLY A 165 5.84 16.41 4.83
CA GLY A 165 6.75 15.61 4.01
C GLY A 165 6.34 14.15 3.76
N PHE A 166 7.30 13.36 3.26
CA PHE A 166 7.14 11.93 2.97
C PHE A 166 6.70 11.12 4.21
N ILE A 167 5.66 10.30 4.06
CA ILE A 167 5.21 9.32 5.07
C ILE A 167 5.42 7.91 4.51
N ASN A 168 6.28 7.15 5.17
CA ASN A 168 6.50 5.73 4.90
C ASN A 168 5.56 4.88 5.75
N ASP A 169 5.31 3.64 5.36
CA ASP A 169 4.43 2.71 6.08
C ASP A 169 4.87 2.48 7.54
N GLU A 170 6.18 2.44 7.80
CA GLU A 170 6.73 2.35 9.17
C GLU A 170 6.41 3.58 10.04
N ILE A 171 6.44 4.78 9.44
CA ILE A 171 6.11 6.02 10.17
C ILE A 171 4.59 6.12 10.32
N PHE A 172 3.83 5.65 9.33
CA PHE A 172 2.38 5.63 9.36
C PHE A 172 1.84 4.76 10.50
N VAL A 173 2.32 3.52 10.67
CA VAL A 173 1.90 2.64 11.76
C VAL A 173 2.23 3.25 13.12
N GLU A 174 3.44 3.78 13.30
CA GLU A 174 3.83 4.46 14.56
C GLU A 174 3.00 5.72 14.83
N LEU A 175 2.64 6.47 13.78
CA LEU A 175 1.79 7.65 13.89
C LEU A 175 0.37 7.28 14.33
N VAL A 176 -0.22 6.25 13.73
CA VAL A 176 -1.55 5.75 14.12
C VAL A 176 -1.53 5.25 15.57
N ASN A 177 -0.50 4.50 15.96
CA ASN A 177 -0.32 4.05 17.36
C ASN A 177 -0.15 5.20 18.34
N ALA A 178 0.69 6.19 18.01
CA ALA A 178 0.90 7.34 18.87
C ALA A 178 -0.40 8.15 19.05
N LEU A 179 -1.17 8.33 17.98
CA LEU A 179 -2.45 9.05 18.03
C LEU A 179 -3.54 8.28 18.77
N ALA A 180 -3.53 6.94 18.73
CA ALA A 180 -4.44 6.10 19.52
C ALA A 180 -4.14 6.19 21.04
N GLN A 181 -2.88 6.38 21.44
CA GLN A 181 -2.54 6.60 22.85
C GLN A 181 -3.08 7.93 23.39
N TYR A 182 -3.26 8.94 22.54
CA TYR A 182 -3.88 10.21 22.92
C TYR A 182 -5.40 10.16 23.02
N SER A 183 -6.07 9.16 22.43
CA SER A 183 -7.52 9.03 22.58
C SER A 183 -7.94 8.42 23.92
N ASP A 184 -7.10 7.56 24.51
CA ASP A 184 -7.38 6.96 25.84
C ASP A 184 -7.10 7.96 26.97
N ASN A 185 -6.02 8.75 26.89
CA ASN A 185 -5.62 9.68 27.96
C ASN A 185 -6.58 10.86 28.21
N GLU A 186 -7.55 11.12 27.32
CA GLU A 186 -8.53 12.19 27.53
C GLU A 186 -9.82 11.71 28.20
N GLU A 187 -10.07 10.40 28.28
CA GLU A 187 -11.17 9.85 29.07
C GLU A 187 -10.82 9.86 30.57
N ASP A 188 -9.53 9.72 30.92
CA ASP A 188 -9.05 9.74 32.31
C ASP A 188 -8.98 11.16 32.93
N GLU A 189 -8.76 12.22 32.13
CA GLU A 189 -8.68 13.60 32.64
C GLU A 189 -10.07 14.20 32.98
N GLU A 190 -11.17 13.65 32.46
CA GLU A 190 -12.53 14.12 32.78
C GLU A 190 -13.10 13.54 34.09
N GLU A 191 -12.52 12.45 34.62
CA GLU A 191 -12.97 11.83 35.88
C GLU A 191 -12.37 12.48 37.15
N GLU A 192 -11.19 13.10 37.06
CA GLU A 192 -10.52 13.68 38.25
C GLU A 192 -11.05 15.08 38.68
N GLU A 193 -11.80 15.80 37.83
CA GLU A 193 -12.29 17.15 38.17
C GLU A 193 -13.66 17.19 38.90
N GLN A 194 -14.29 16.04 39.21
CA GLN A 194 -15.62 15.99 39.84
C GLN A 194 -15.69 15.63 41.33
N ASP A 195 -14.57 15.46 42.04
CA ASP A 195 -14.62 15.04 43.46
C ASP A 195 -13.87 15.97 44.43
N PHE A 196 -14.44 17.16 44.65
CA PHE A 196 -14.14 17.99 45.82
C PHE A 196 -15.43 18.50 46.46
N LYS A 197 -16.00 17.75 47.43
CA LYS A 197 -16.66 18.27 48.65
C LYS A 197 -17.15 17.20 49.66
N VAL A 198 -16.47 17.17 50.81
CA VAL A 198 -16.91 16.97 52.22
C VAL A 198 -16.88 15.56 52.87
N ASP A 199 -16.02 15.50 53.89
CA ASP A 199 -15.79 14.57 55.03
C ASP A 199 -16.94 13.69 55.58
N LYS A 200 -16.64 12.41 55.93
CA LYS A 200 -16.51 11.91 57.33
C LYS A 200 -16.10 10.41 57.45
N MET A 201 -14.91 10.19 58.02
CA MET A 201 -14.38 9.09 58.87
C MET A 201 -15.12 7.73 58.98
N ASP A 202 -14.46 6.62 58.59
CA ASP A 202 -14.16 5.46 59.48
C ASP A 202 -13.14 4.46 58.86
N MET A 203 -12.36 3.79 59.71
CA MET A 203 -11.20 2.92 59.42
C MET A 203 -11.57 1.43 59.31
N CYS A 204 -10.99 0.68 58.36
CA CYS A 204 -10.16 -0.53 58.61
C CYS A 204 -9.75 -1.35 57.35
N ASP A 205 -8.43 -1.54 57.23
CA ASP A 205 -7.64 -2.74 56.85
C ASP A 205 -7.94 -3.59 55.59
N GLY A 206 -6.91 -3.75 54.73
CA GLY A 206 -6.75 -5.01 53.98
C GLY A 206 -6.30 -4.95 52.50
N LYS A 207 -4.97 -4.98 52.30
CA LYS A 207 -4.21 -5.68 51.23
C LYS A 207 -4.13 -5.13 49.80
N GLU A 208 -2.86 -4.91 49.44
CA GLU A 208 -2.24 -4.75 48.13
C GLU A 208 -2.67 -5.80 47.09
N HIS A 209 -3.01 -5.32 45.89
CA HIS A 209 -2.56 -5.88 44.60
C HIS A 209 -2.80 -4.84 43.48
N PRO A 210 -1.76 -4.38 42.75
CA PRO A 210 -1.96 -3.53 41.59
C PRO A 210 -2.32 -4.42 40.40
N GLU A 211 -3.59 -4.46 40.02
CA GLU A 211 -3.98 -5.06 38.75
C GLU A 211 -3.72 -4.07 37.61
N ASP A 212 -2.76 -4.47 36.76
CA ASP A 212 -2.34 -3.87 35.50
C ASP A 212 -3.49 -3.92 34.48
N PRO A 213 -4.14 -2.80 34.10
CA PRO A 213 -5.11 -2.81 33.02
C PRO A 213 -4.38 -2.64 31.69
N ARG A 214 -3.65 -3.68 31.28
CA ARG A 214 -3.16 -3.81 29.90
C ARG A 214 -3.97 -4.85 29.16
N LYS A 215 -4.60 -4.37 28.08
CA LYS A 215 -5.14 -5.07 26.90
C LYS A 215 -6.66 -5.13 26.81
N ASP A 216 -7.27 -4.02 26.41
CA ASP A 216 -8.30 -4.08 25.38
C ASP A 216 -7.89 -3.18 24.23
N GLY A 217 -7.53 -3.81 23.11
CA GLY A 217 -7.10 -3.11 21.91
C GLY A 217 -8.30 -2.51 21.20
N LEU A 218 -8.69 -1.30 21.60
CA LEU A 218 -9.63 -0.52 20.82
C LEU A 218 -8.95 -0.12 19.51
N PHE A 219 -9.63 -0.47 18.42
CA PHE A 219 -9.24 -0.05 17.10
C PHE A 219 -9.16 1.49 17.06
N PRO A 220 -8.14 2.10 16.44
CA PRO A 220 -8.02 3.55 16.41
C PRO A 220 -9.31 4.21 15.90
N SER A 221 -9.75 5.29 16.55
CA SER A 221 -10.98 6.01 16.20
C SER A 221 -10.97 6.48 14.73
N ASP A 222 -12.12 6.41 14.06
CA ASP A 222 -12.28 6.88 12.67
C ASP A 222 -11.87 8.35 12.49
N LYS A 223 -12.00 9.16 13.55
CA LYS A 223 -11.56 10.57 13.61
C LYS A 223 -10.04 10.72 13.36
N ILE A 224 -9.23 9.72 13.72
CA ILE A 224 -7.78 9.71 13.51
C ILE A 224 -7.47 9.55 12.01
N PHE A 225 -8.15 8.62 11.33
CA PHE A 225 -7.94 8.36 9.90
C PHE A 225 -8.40 9.54 9.03
N GLU A 226 -9.49 10.20 9.41
CA GLU A 226 -9.94 11.45 8.77
C GLU A 226 -8.89 12.56 8.92
N ALA A 227 -8.34 12.74 10.11
CA ALA A 227 -7.29 13.73 10.37
C ALA A 227 -6.00 13.43 9.60
N ILE A 228 -5.59 12.15 9.50
CA ILE A 228 -4.41 11.75 8.73
C ILE A 228 -4.65 11.92 7.22
N SER A 229 -5.79 11.46 6.69
CA SER A 229 -6.15 11.62 5.27
C SER A 229 -6.16 13.10 4.87
N SER A 230 -6.67 13.98 5.74
CA SER A 230 -6.68 15.41 5.49
C SER A 230 -5.28 16.08 5.45
N MET A 231 -4.27 15.46 6.06
CA MET A 231 -2.86 15.91 6.03
C MET A 231 -2.06 15.23 4.90
N PHE A 232 -2.56 14.09 4.41
CA PHE A 232 -1.94 13.23 3.40
C PHE A 232 -2.97 12.76 2.36
N PRO A 233 -3.51 13.67 1.53
CA PRO A 233 -4.63 13.36 0.62
C PRO A 233 -4.27 12.33 -0.47
N ASP A 234 -2.99 12.22 -0.81
CA ASP A 234 -2.45 11.26 -1.77
C ASP A 234 -2.23 9.84 -1.19
N LYS A 235 -2.43 9.65 0.13
CA LYS A 235 -2.34 8.33 0.75
C LYS A 235 -3.68 7.58 0.80
N GLY A 236 -4.74 8.23 0.32
CA GLY A 236 -6.05 7.61 0.18
C GLY A 236 -7.11 8.19 1.11
N SER A 237 -8.32 7.69 0.95
CA SER A 237 -9.45 7.96 1.82
C SER A 237 -9.21 7.45 3.26
N PRO A 238 -9.94 7.96 4.27
CA PRO A 238 -9.88 7.44 5.63
C PRO A 238 -10.10 5.93 5.70
N GLU A 239 -10.97 5.39 4.84
CA GLU A 239 -11.29 3.98 4.70
C GLU A 239 -10.08 3.18 4.17
N GLU A 240 -9.43 3.66 3.10
CA GLU A 240 -8.22 3.05 2.55
C GLU A 240 -7.07 3.04 3.58
N LEU A 241 -6.90 4.14 4.33
CA LEU A 241 -5.90 4.23 5.38
C LEU A 241 -6.20 3.27 6.54
N LYS A 242 -7.48 3.10 6.88
CA LYS A 242 -7.92 2.15 7.89
C LYS A 242 -7.65 0.72 7.44
N GLU A 243 -8.04 0.33 6.23
CA GLU A 243 -7.74 -0.99 5.65
C GLU A 243 -6.24 -1.25 5.58
N LYS A 244 -5.46 -0.25 5.15
CA LYS A 244 -4.00 -0.32 5.12
C LYS A 244 -3.41 -0.51 6.52
N SER A 245 -3.93 0.19 7.52
CA SER A 245 -3.49 0.01 8.91
C SER A 245 -3.79 -1.40 9.40
N VAL A 246 -5.00 -1.93 9.15
CA VAL A 246 -5.38 -3.32 9.50
C VAL A 246 -4.40 -4.30 8.87
N GLY A 247 -4.12 -4.17 7.58
CA GLY A 247 -3.20 -5.03 6.85
C GLY A 247 -1.79 -5.04 7.44
N LEU A 248 -1.27 -3.86 7.82
CA LEU A 248 0.05 -3.72 8.44
C LEU A 248 0.09 -4.26 9.88
N PHE A 249 -0.94 -3.99 10.70
CA PHE A 249 -1.05 -4.52 12.08
C PHE A 249 -1.20 -6.04 12.14
N VAL A 250 -1.93 -6.63 11.20
CA VAL A 250 -2.07 -8.10 11.07
C VAL A 250 -0.76 -8.75 10.63
N CYS A 251 0.08 -8.02 9.89
CA CYS A 251 1.41 -8.50 9.50
C CYS A 251 2.43 -8.42 10.65
N GLU A 252 2.26 -7.48 11.58
CA GLU A 252 3.19 -7.23 12.70
C GLU A 252 2.80 -7.97 14.00
N SER A 253 1.52 -8.30 14.19
CA SER A 253 1.04 -9.04 15.35
C SER A 253 0.87 -10.54 15.06
N LEU A 254 1.47 -11.39 15.89
CA LEU A 254 1.19 -12.84 15.99
C LEU A 254 -0.26 -13.16 16.46
N ARG A 255 -1.23 -12.28 16.18
CA ARG A 255 -2.66 -12.59 16.32
C ARG A 255 -3.06 -13.60 15.25
N PRO A 256 -4.13 -14.39 15.45
CA PRO A 256 -4.50 -15.42 14.48
C PRO A 256 -4.59 -14.75 13.12
N SER A 257 -3.91 -15.34 12.14
CA SER A 257 -4.14 -15.01 10.73
C SER A 257 -5.65 -14.91 10.51
N PRO A 258 -6.12 -14.12 9.52
CA PRO A 258 -7.52 -14.14 9.12
C PRO A 258 -8.02 -15.59 8.95
N PRO A 259 -9.32 -15.85 8.76
CA PRO A 259 -9.84 -17.20 8.51
C PRO A 259 -9.32 -17.84 7.19
N CYS A 260 -8.10 -17.52 6.77
CA CYS A 260 -7.19 -18.33 5.99
C CYS A 260 -7.28 -19.80 6.40
N SER A 261 -7.64 -20.61 5.42
CA SER A 261 -7.50 -22.06 5.49
C SER A 261 -6.04 -22.41 5.26
N PRO A 262 -5.27 -22.83 6.30
CA PRO A 262 -3.96 -23.38 6.08
C PRO A 262 -4.14 -24.56 5.13
N THR A 263 -3.24 -24.66 4.17
CA THR A 263 -3.16 -25.76 3.21
C THR A 263 -3.42 -27.08 3.93
N ARG A 264 -4.17 -27.99 3.33
CA ARG A 264 -4.75 -29.22 3.94
C ARG A 264 -3.75 -30.21 4.59
N ALA A 265 -2.48 -29.83 4.78
CA ALA A 265 -1.42 -30.62 5.38
C ALA A 265 -0.38 -29.75 6.14
N PRO A 266 -0.72 -29.18 7.31
CA PRO A 266 0.20 -29.29 8.44
C PRO A 266 -0.51 -29.77 9.73
N PRO A 267 0.23 -30.15 10.80
CA PRO A 267 -0.27 -30.99 11.90
C PRO A 267 -1.27 -30.32 12.85
N ARG A 268 -1.70 -29.09 12.55
CA ARG A 268 -2.72 -28.34 13.31
C ARG A 268 -4.02 -28.21 12.51
N SER A 269 -4.58 -29.35 12.08
CA SER A 269 -5.90 -29.35 11.45
C SER A 269 -7.00 -29.19 12.50
N SER A 270 -7.35 -27.95 12.83
CA SER A 270 -8.65 -27.67 13.47
C SER A 270 -9.76 -28.18 12.53
N LYS A 271 -10.74 -28.90 13.06
CA LYS A 271 -11.90 -29.36 12.28
C LYS A 271 -12.60 -28.13 11.68
N ARG A 272 -12.67 -28.04 10.35
CA ARG A 272 -13.28 -26.92 9.60
C ARG A 272 -14.55 -27.36 8.90
N SER A 273 -15.49 -26.44 8.72
CA SER A 273 -16.66 -26.71 7.87
C SER A 273 -16.25 -26.75 6.40
N GLN A 274 -16.95 -27.53 5.57
CA GLN A 274 -16.70 -27.62 4.13
C GLN A 274 -16.68 -26.24 3.46
N TRP A 275 -17.55 -25.33 3.91
CA TRP A 275 -17.61 -23.94 3.43
C TRP A 275 -16.34 -23.15 3.74
N GLN A 276 -15.75 -23.30 4.93
CA GLN A 276 -14.49 -22.63 5.30
C GLN A 276 -13.31 -23.16 4.48
N SER A 277 -13.29 -24.46 4.17
CA SER A 277 -12.24 -25.05 3.33
C SER A 277 -12.34 -24.63 1.86
N LEU A 278 -13.55 -24.40 1.35
CA LEU A 278 -13.79 -24.00 -0.04
C LEU A 278 -13.94 -22.48 -0.23
N HIS A 279 -13.81 -21.69 0.84
CA HIS A 279 -14.08 -20.25 0.81
C HIS A 279 -13.23 -19.52 -0.25
N SER A 280 -11.91 -19.67 -0.25
CA SER A 280 -11.02 -19.06 -1.24
C SER A 280 -11.37 -19.46 -2.67
N PHE A 281 -11.73 -20.73 -2.86
CA PHE A 281 -12.13 -21.26 -4.17
C PHE A 281 -13.44 -20.63 -4.66
N HIS A 282 -14.44 -20.47 -3.79
CA HIS A 282 -15.72 -19.87 -4.18
C HIS A 282 -15.66 -18.34 -4.30
N THR A 283 -14.83 -17.66 -3.51
CA THR A 283 -14.76 -16.19 -3.52
C THR A 283 -13.96 -15.68 -4.71
N LEU A 284 -12.79 -16.26 -4.99
CA LEU A 284 -11.87 -15.74 -6.01
C LEU A 284 -12.15 -16.28 -7.42
N PHE A 285 -12.90 -17.38 -7.55
CA PHE A 285 -13.14 -17.98 -8.87
C PHE A 285 -14.17 -17.18 -9.67
N CYS A 286 -13.83 -16.84 -10.90
CA CYS A 286 -14.76 -16.26 -11.85
C CYS A 286 -15.37 -17.33 -12.74
N ARG A 287 -16.67 -17.60 -12.56
CA ARG A 287 -17.41 -18.59 -13.36
C ARG A 287 -17.55 -18.23 -14.85
N ARG A 288 -17.40 -16.94 -15.20
CA ARG A 288 -17.55 -16.43 -16.57
C ARG A 288 -16.34 -16.76 -17.45
N CYS A 289 -15.13 -16.71 -16.90
CA CYS A 289 -13.88 -16.92 -17.64
C CYS A 289 -13.01 -18.05 -17.08
N PHE A 290 -13.48 -18.77 -16.07
CA PHE A 290 -12.82 -19.94 -15.46
C PHE A 290 -11.40 -19.67 -14.93
N LYS A 291 -11.17 -18.46 -14.41
CA LYS A 291 -9.90 -18.02 -13.80
C LYS A 291 -10.14 -17.54 -12.37
N TYR A 292 -9.14 -17.66 -11.50
CA TYR A 292 -9.14 -16.97 -10.22
C TYR A 292 -8.73 -15.52 -10.42
N ASP A 293 -9.37 -14.62 -9.68
CA ASP A 293 -9.05 -13.19 -9.65
C ASP A 293 -8.88 -12.58 -11.05
N CYS A 294 -9.97 -12.60 -11.83
CA CYS A 294 -9.88 -12.28 -13.24
C CYS A 294 -9.86 -10.77 -13.52
N PHE A 295 -8.99 -10.33 -14.42
CA PHE A 295 -8.83 -8.93 -14.84
C PHE A 295 -10.01 -8.31 -15.63
N LEU A 296 -11.15 -9.00 -15.75
CA LEU A 296 -12.28 -8.54 -16.58
C LEU A 296 -13.57 -8.32 -15.79
N HIS A 297 -13.74 -9.02 -14.67
CA HIS A 297 -14.99 -9.04 -13.94
C HIS A 297 -14.72 -8.63 -12.50
N PRO A 298 -15.04 -7.38 -12.12
CA PRO A 298 -14.74 -6.85 -10.80
C PRO A 298 -15.63 -7.47 -9.70
N PHE A 299 -16.84 -7.90 -10.06
CA PHE A 299 -17.79 -8.44 -9.09
C PHE A 299 -17.59 -9.94 -8.85
N HIS A 300 -17.49 -10.31 -7.57
CA HIS A 300 -17.48 -11.70 -7.14
C HIS A 300 -18.78 -12.43 -7.50
N ALA A 301 -18.68 -13.73 -7.77
CA ALA A 301 -19.85 -14.53 -8.11
C ALA A 301 -20.82 -14.66 -6.92
N THR A 302 -22.11 -14.48 -7.17
CA THR A 302 -23.14 -14.60 -6.14
C THR A 302 -23.14 -16.01 -5.53
N PRO A 303 -23.27 -16.19 -4.20
CA PRO A 303 -23.11 -17.49 -3.53
C PRO A 303 -23.99 -18.64 -4.08
N ASN A 304 -25.10 -18.33 -4.74
CA ASN A 304 -26.01 -19.31 -5.34
C ASN A 304 -25.44 -19.98 -6.61
N THR A 305 -24.43 -19.42 -7.28
CA THR A 305 -23.82 -20.02 -8.48
C THR A 305 -23.04 -21.28 -8.19
N TYR A 306 -22.55 -21.44 -6.96
CA TYR A 306 -21.78 -22.60 -6.50
C TYR A 306 -22.64 -23.71 -5.90
N LYS A 307 -23.92 -23.41 -5.62
CA LYS A 307 -24.87 -24.41 -5.12
C LYS A 307 -25.37 -25.26 -6.27
N ARG A 308 -24.85 -26.48 -6.39
CA ARG A 308 -25.37 -27.47 -7.34
C ARG A 308 -26.78 -27.89 -6.91
N LYS A 309 -27.74 -27.93 -7.84
CA LYS A 309 -29.03 -28.61 -7.61
C LYS A 309 -28.73 -30.09 -7.39
N ASN A 310 -29.18 -30.65 -6.27
CA ASN A 310 -29.04 -32.08 -5.98
C ASN A 310 -29.77 -32.87 -7.06
N LEU A 311 -29.04 -33.41 -8.02
CA LEU A 311 -29.58 -34.30 -9.04
C LEU A 311 -28.91 -35.66 -8.87
N GLU A 312 -29.75 -36.62 -8.51
CA GLU A 312 -29.56 -38.07 -8.53
C GLU A 312 -28.41 -38.64 -7.68
N ASN A 313 -28.74 -38.97 -6.43
CA ASN A 313 -28.03 -40.02 -5.71
C ASN A 313 -28.32 -41.37 -6.38
N LEU A 314 -27.54 -41.74 -7.38
CA LEU A 314 -27.34 -43.15 -7.72
C LEU A 314 -26.59 -43.78 -6.54
N VAL A 315 -27.35 -44.32 -5.59
CA VAL A 315 -26.81 -45.10 -4.48
C VAL A 315 -26.32 -46.41 -5.07
N ASP A 316 -25.02 -46.49 -5.30
CA ASP A 316 -24.38 -47.73 -5.69
C ASP A 316 -24.47 -48.71 -4.51
N LYS A 317 -24.95 -49.92 -4.79
CA LYS A 317 -25.25 -50.95 -3.77
C LYS A 317 -24.13 -51.97 -3.62
N THR A 318 -23.05 -51.83 -4.37
CA THR A 318 -21.91 -52.75 -4.29
C THR A 318 -20.95 -52.34 -3.16
N PRO A 319 -20.56 -53.27 -2.28
CA PRO A 319 -19.59 -52.96 -1.24
C PRO A 319 -18.22 -52.62 -1.85
N CYS A 320 -17.53 -51.63 -1.28
CA CYS A 320 -16.23 -51.18 -1.77
C CYS A 320 -15.04 -52.04 -1.30
N GLY A 321 -15.29 -53.13 -0.55
CA GLY A 321 -14.27 -54.03 -0.03
C GLY A 321 -14.71 -54.76 1.24
N VAL A 322 -13.83 -55.57 1.81
CA VAL A 322 -14.12 -56.43 2.98
C VAL A 322 -14.44 -55.67 4.28
N ASP A 323 -13.97 -54.42 4.41
CA ASP A 323 -14.26 -53.51 5.52
C ASP A 323 -15.29 -52.44 5.14
N CYS A 324 -16.16 -52.72 4.17
CA CYS A 324 -17.16 -51.76 3.71
C CYS A 324 -18.24 -51.50 4.77
N TYR A 325 -18.65 -50.24 4.91
CA TYR A 325 -19.74 -49.84 5.81
C TYR A 325 -21.08 -50.55 5.52
N MET A 326 -21.23 -51.13 4.32
CA MET A 326 -22.43 -51.89 3.92
C MET A 326 -22.45 -53.32 4.51
N ASP A 327 -21.28 -53.91 4.78
CA ASP A 327 -21.15 -55.30 5.23
C ASP A 327 -21.13 -55.43 6.76
N VAL A 328 -20.97 -54.32 7.47
CA VAL A 328 -21.02 -54.27 8.94
C VAL A 328 -22.48 -54.16 9.39
N VAL A 329 -23.07 -55.28 9.81
CA VAL A 329 -24.50 -55.47 10.16
C VAL A 329 -25.07 -54.45 11.18
N GLN A 330 -24.23 -53.81 11.99
CA GLN A 330 -24.64 -52.74 12.92
C GLN A 330 -24.79 -51.35 12.28
N ALA A 331 -24.09 -51.05 11.18
CA ALA A 331 -24.13 -49.75 10.53
C ALA A 331 -25.44 -49.49 9.76
N SER A 332 -26.00 -50.55 9.14
CA SER A 332 -27.23 -50.47 8.34
C SER A 332 -28.48 -50.10 9.17
N ARG A 333 -28.50 -50.46 10.46
CA ARG A 333 -29.59 -50.10 11.40
C ARG A 333 -29.46 -48.65 11.92
N CYS A 334 -28.25 -48.17 12.19
CA CYS A 334 -28.02 -46.79 12.64
C CYS A 334 -28.23 -45.75 11.52
N PHE A 335 -27.72 -46.01 10.30
CA PHE A 335 -27.90 -45.09 9.17
C PHE A 335 -29.36 -44.95 8.73
N SER A 336 -30.15 -46.03 8.80
CA SER A 336 -31.59 -45.99 8.51
C SER A 336 -32.37 -45.13 9.51
N PHE A 337 -31.87 -44.97 10.74
CA PHE A 337 -32.52 -44.17 11.78
C PHE A 337 -32.21 -42.67 11.61
N GLU A 338 -30.97 -42.30 11.25
CA GLU A 338 -30.58 -40.91 10.99
C GLU A 338 -31.16 -40.33 9.69
N LEU A 339 -31.30 -41.14 8.62
CA LEU A 339 -31.94 -40.69 7.37
C LEU A 339 -33.44 -40.43 7.54
N LYS A 340 -34.13 -41.20 8.39
CA LYS A 340 -35.51 -40.91 8.79
C LYS A 340 -35.58 -39.61 9.59
N GLN A 341 -34.71 -39.37 10.57
CA GLN A 341 -34.73 -38.13 11.35
C GLN A 341 -34.41 -36.87 10.53
N LYS A 342 -33.52 -36.94 9.52
CA LYS A 342 -33.23 -35.79 8.64
C LYS A 342 -34.36 -35.48 7.67
N SER A 343 -35.17 -36.46 7.28
CA SER A 343 -36.35 -36.21 6.42
C SER A 343 -37.51 -35.56 7.19
N TYR A 344 -37.63 -35.77 8.50
CA TYR A 344 -38.67 -35.13 9.33
C TYR A 344 -38.30 -33.72 9.85
N LYS A 345 -37.11 -33.20 9.53
CA LYS A 345 -36.68 -31.83 9.88
C LYS A 345 -36.63 -30.87 8.69
N ILE A 346 -37.17 -31.28 7.55
CA ILE A 346 -37.39 -30.41 6.39
C ILE A 346 -38.88 -30.46 6.06
N TYR A 347 -39.68 -29.87 6.95
CA TYR A 347 -40.96 -29.22 6.66
C TYR A 347 -41.09 -28.03 7.60
#